data_AF-A0A3M5WAH1-F1
#
_entry.id   AF-A0A3M5WAH1-F1
#
_cell.length_a   1.000
_cell.length_b   1.000
_cell.length_c   1.000
_cell.angle_alpha   90.00
_cell.angle_beta   90.00
_cell.angle_gamma   90.00
#
_symmetry.space_group_name_H-M   'P 1'
#
loop_
_entity.id
_entity.type
_entity.pdbx_description
1 polymer ?
#
loop_
_entity_poly.entity_id
_entity_poly.type
_entity_poly.pdbx_seq_one_letter_code
_entity_poly.pdbx_strand_id
1 'polypeptide(L)' 'MIHQLEAGICWINAWGESAAQMPVGGYNQAGVGRENGISSLAQYTRIKSVQIELGDYASVF' A
#
# COMPACT_ATOMS: atom_id res chain seq x y z
N MET A 1 -5.35 -22.30 9.05
CA MET A 1 -4.50 -22.69 7.89
C MET A 1 -4.19 -21.50 7.01
N ILE A 2 -5.17 -20.81 6.40
CA ILE A 2 -4.90 -19.68 5.47
C ILE A 2 -4.04 -18.56 6.08
N HIS A 3 -4.25 -18.20 7.35
CA HIS A 3 -3.46 -17.17 8.05
C HIS A 3 -2.00 -17.58 8.35
N GLN A 4 -1.63 -18.84 8.15
CA GLN A 4 -0.26 -19.34 8.36
C GLN A 4 0.55 -19.37 7.06
N LEU A 5 -0.06 -19.06 5.91
CA LEU A 5 0.60 -19.12 4.62
C LEU A 5 1.41 -17.84 4.36
N GLU A 6 2.62 -18.01 3.84
CA GLU A 6 3.50 -16.91 3.40
C GLU A 6 3.20 -16.52 1.95
N ALA A 7 1.99 -16.01 1.72
CA ALA A 7 1.52 -15.59 0.40
C ALA A 7 0.79 -14.24 0.46
N GLY A 8 0.92 -13.43 -0.59
CA GLY A 8 0.27 -12.12 -0.65
C GLY A 8 -1.15 -12.15 -1.22
N ILE A 9 -1.58 -13.27 -1.79
CA ILE A 9 -2.93 -13.52 -2.31
C ILE A 9 -3.33 -14.94 -1.88
N CYS A 10 -4.53 -15.08 -1.31
CA CYS A 10 -5.05 -16.34 -0.82
C CYS A 10 -6.50 -16.53 -1.26
N TRP A 11 -6.84 -17.73 -1.73
CA TRP A 11 -8.22 -18.12 -2.04
C TRP A 11 -8.65 -19.27 -1.13
N ILE A 12 -9.91 -19.27 -0.69
CA ILE A 12 -10.51 -20.33 0.12
C ILE A 12 -11.67 -20.92 -0.69
N ASN A 13 -11.63 -22.23 -0.97
CA ASN A 13 -12.65 -22.96 -1.74
C ASN A 13 -12.94 -22.38 -3.15
N ALA A 14 -12.02 -21.59 -3.69
CA ALA A 14 -12.09 -20.96 -5.02
C ALA A 14 -10.66 -20.78 -5.56
N TRP A 15 -10.53 -20.31 -6.80
CA TRP A 15 -9.23 -19.97 -7.39
C TRP A 15 -9.36 -18.92 -8.51
N GLY A 16 -8.39 -18.01 -8.59
CA GLY A 16 -8.13 -17.17 -9.76
C GLY A 16 -8.90 -15.86 -9.85
N GLU A 17 -9.97 -15.66 -9.07
CA GLU A 17 -10.66 -14.38 -9.03
C GLU A 17 -9.74 -13.28 -8.49
N SER A 18 -9.65 -12.17 -9.22
CA SER A 18 -8.83 -11.00 -8.88
C SER A 18 -9.67 -9.74 -8.99
N ALA A 19 -10.59 -9.57 -8.03
CA ALA A 19 -11.51 -8.43 -8.00
C ALA A 19 -10.74 -7.10 -7.91
N ALA A 20 -11.20 -6.07 -8.64
CA ALA A 20 -10.52 -4.77 -8.72
C ALA A 20 -10.37 -4.07 -7.35
N GLN A 21 -11.22 -4.40 -6.38
CA GLN A 21 -11.19 -3.84 -5.03
C GLN A 21 -10.16 -4.52 -4.11
N MET A 22 -9.72 -5.74 -4.44
CA MET A 22 -8.82 -6.55 -3.62
C MET A 22 -7.36 -6.23 -3.98
N PRO A 23 -6.52 -5.73 -3.05
CA PRO A 23 -5.10 -5.56 -3.30
C PRO A 23 -4.42 -6.91 -3.57
N VAL A 24 -3.64 -7.00 -4.64
CA VAL A 24 -2.93 -8.21 -5.06
C VAL A 24 -1.44 -7.95 -5.18
N GLY A 25 -0.60 -8.91 -4.78
CA GLY A 25 0.84 -8.83 -5.01
C GLY A 25 1.61 -9.89 -4.24
N GLY A 26 2.91 -9.97 -4.53
CA GLY A 26 3.79 -11.02 -4.03
C GLY A 26 4.13 -10.92 -2.54
N TYR A 27 4.56 -12.05 -1.99
CA TYR A 27 5.28 -12.15 -0.73
C TYR A 27 6.70 -12.67 -1.02
N ASN A 28 7.69 -12.28 -0.22
CA ASN A 28 9.11 -12.63 -0.44
C ASN A 28 9.61 -12.23 -1.84
N GLN A 29 10.26 -13.15 -2.56
CA GLN A 29 10.83 -12.89 -3.89
C GLN A 29 9.76 -12.80 -5.01
N ALA A 30 8.48 -13.04 -4.70
CA ALA A 30 7.41 -12.99 -5.70
C ALA A 30 7.02 -11.56 -6.09
N GLY A 31 7.49 -10.52 -5.39
CA GLY A 31 7.33 -9.12 -5.81
C GLY A 31 7.33 -8.11 -4.67
N VAL A 32 7.35 -6.83 -5.04
CA VAL A 32 7.30 -5.67 -4.14
C VAL A 32 6.13 -4.77 -4.56
N GLY A 33 5.42 -4.20 -3.58
CA GLY A 33 4.23 -3.38 -3.83
C GLY A 33 2.95 -4.21 -4.01
N ARG A 34 1.88 -3.54 -4.42
CA ARG A 34 0.57 -4.14 -4.68
C ARG A 34 -0.08 -3.48 -5.89
N GLU A 35 -0.91 -4.22 -6.60
CA GLU A 35 -1.85 -3.72 -7.60
C GLU A 35 -3.29 -3.89 -7.09
N ASN A 36 -4.26 -3.25 -7.77
CA ASN A 36 -5.67 -3.21 -7.38
C ASN A 36 -5.94 -2.62 -5.98
N GLY A 37 -7.22 -2.42 -5.66
CA GLY A 37 -7.64 -1.81 -4.41
C GLY A 37 -7.21 -0.34 -4.26
N ILE A 38 -7.82 0.34 -3.30
CA ILE A 38 -7.60 1.77 -3.08
C ILE A 38 -6.16 2.04 -2.59
N SER A 39 -5.56 1.08 -1.88
CA SER A 39 -4.18 1.17 -1.39
C SER A 39 -3.16 1.34 -2.52
N SER A 40 -3.38 0.70 -3.67
CA SER A 40 -2.44 0.80 -4.79
C SER A 40 -2.51 2.15 -5.48
N LEU A 41 -3.69 2.80 -5.53
CA LEU A 41 -3.81 4.15 -6.07
C LEU A 41 -2.89 5.14 -5.32
N ALA A 42 -2.80 5.00 -3.99
CA ALA A 42 -1.91 5.83 -3.18
C ALA A 42 -0.43 5.65 -3.55
N GLN A 43 -0.02 4.44 -3.99
CA GLN A 43 1.36 4.14 -4.39
C GLN A 43 1.78 4.85 -5.69
N TYR A 44 0.82 5.30 -6.51
CA TYR A 44 1.09 6.11 -7.70
C TYR A 44 1.18 7.61 -7.39
N THR A 45 1.00 8.01 -6.13
CA THR A 45 1.14 9.39 -5.69
C THR A 45 2.35 9.53 -4.77
N ARG A 46 2.83 10.76 -4.59
CA ARG A 46 3.89 11.08 -3.62
C ARG A 46 3.38 12.12 -2.66
N ILE A 47 3.53 11.85 -1.36
CA ILE A 47 3.13 12.80 -0.32
C ILE A 47 4.06 14.02 -0.37
N LYS A 48 3.47 15.20 -0.39
CA LYS A 48 4.16 16.47 -0.20
C LYS A 48 3.62 17.13 1.07
N SER A 49 4.48 17.29 2.06
CA SER A 49 4.14 18.00 3.30
C SER A 49 4.46 19.48 3.14
N VAL A 50 3.53 20.34 3.55
CA VAL A 50 3.69 21.80 3.53
C VAL A 50 3.38 22.32 4.92
N GLN A 51 4.36 22.95 5.55
CA GLN A 51 4.17 23.68 6.80
C GLN A 51 3.97 25.15 6.46
N ILE A 52 2.99 25.79 7.10
CA ILE A 52 2.71 27.21 6.97
C ILE A 52 2.85 27.82 8.35
N GLU A 53 3.89 28.64 8.51
CA GLU A 53 4.06 29.50 9.69
C GLU A 53 3.31 30.81 9.46
N LEU A 54 2.48 31.22 10.42
CA LEU A 54 1.64 32.41 10.32
C LEU A 54 2.12 33.56 11.21
N GLY A 55 3.04 33.28 12.14
CA GLY A 55 3.65 34.26 13.04
C GLY A 55 5.10 34.59 12.70
N ASP A 56 5.78 35.21 13.67
CA ASP A 56 7.19 35.57 13.53
C ASP A 56 8.10 34.33 13.63
N TYR A 57 9.12 34.28 12.77
CA TYR A 57 10.15 33.24 12.81
C TYR A 57 11.20 33.57 13.87
N ALA A 58 11.40 32.66 14.83
CA ALA A 58 12.52 32.73 15.76
C ALA A 58 13.81 32.25 15.07
N SER A 59 14.82 33.11 15.02
CA SER A 59 16.14 32.75 14.52
C SER A 59 16.72 31.59 15.33
N VAL A 60 17.30 30.62 14.61
CA VAL A 60 18.09 29.54 15.23
C VAL A 60 19.50 30.01 15.63
N PHE A 61 19.88 31.22 15.24
CA PHE A 61 21.12 31.91 15.60
C PHE A 61 20.85 33.05 16.57
#